data_AF-A0A075FQQ0-F1
#
_entry.id   AF-A0A075FQQ0-F1
#
_cell.length_a   1.000
_cell.length_b   1.000
_cell.length_c   1.000
_cell.angle_alpha   90.00
_cell.angle_beta   90.00
_cell.angle_gamma   90.00
#
_symmetry.space_group_name_H-M   'P 1'
#
loop_
_entity.id
_entity.type
_entity.pdbx_description
1 polymer ?
#
loop_
_entity_poly.entity_id
_entity_poly.type
_entity_poly.pdbx_seq_one_letter_code
_entity_poly.pdbx_strand_id
1 'polypeptide(L)'
;MYIDPLSGVIIRNALESEVDANPLGILHTIARTPDVYSLYVRKNEMETYLTHLMQMEGDLMLPPPVEHVELEFYLWDLKTALLLMDWIEETPEEHLLKRYSTTPGDIRAKVETAKWILYAMGELSELVSPESTKMITELQIRVNSGVRKELLPLLEIEAIGRVRARALFNSGFTSQGSIRDARPSELAQVQGIGPVLGEKLSGKKEPEQTRFELG
;
A
#
# COMPACT_ATOMS: atom_id res chain seq x y z
N MET A 1 2.94 9.89 -19.30
CA MET A 1 3.46 8.75 -18.49
C MET A 1 4.79 8.31 -19.07
N TYR A 2 5.82 8.13 -18.24
CA TYR A 2 7.17 7.68 -18.67
C TYR A 2 7.37 6.16 -18.45
N ILE A 3 6.31 5.35 -18.53
CA ILE A 3 6.43 3.89 -18.38
C ILE A 3 6.90 3.25 -19.68
N ASP A 4 7.49 2.06 -19.60
CA ASP A 4 7.85 1.28 -20.78
C ASP A 4 6.59 0.98 -21.64
N PRO A 5 6.67 1.05 -22.99
CA PRO A 5 5.55 0.68 -23.86
C PRO A 5 4.98 -0.73 -23.59
N LEU A 6 5.84 -1.70 -23.23
CA LEU A 6 5.41 -3.04 -22.86
C LEU A 6 4.60 -3.03 -21.55
N SER A 7 4.97 -2.20 -20.57
CA SER A 7 4.17 -2.01 -19.36
C SER A 7 2.77 -1.51 -19.69
N GLY A 8 2.65 -0.56 -20.63
CA GLY A 8 1.35 -0.08 -21.12
C GLY A 8 0.48 -1.20 -21.72
N VAL A 9 1.09 -2.11 -22.49
CA VAL A 9 0.39 -3.29 -23.06
C VAL A 9 -0.06 -4.26 -21.96
N ILE A 10 0.81 -4.58 -21.00
CA ILE A 10 0.50 -5.48 -19.88
C ILE A 10 -0.66 -4.91 -19.06
N ILE A 11 -0.59 -3.61 -18.72
CA ILE A 11 -1.63 -2.93 -17.95
C ILE A 11 -2.96 -2.91 -18.71
N ARG A 12 -2.96 -2.55 -20.00
CA ARG A 12 -4.19 -2.56 -20.80
C ARG A 12 -4.82 -3.95 -20.84
N ASN A 13 -4.03 -4.99 -21.13
CA ASN A 13 -4.54 -6.36 -21.19
C ASN A 13 -5.15 -6.81 -19.85
N ALA A 14 -4.58 -6.37 -18.71
CA ALA A 14 -5.15 -6.65 -17.40
C ALA A 14 -6.46 -5.89 -17.17
N LEU A 15 -6.53 -4.61 -17.54
CA LEU A 15 -7.76 -3.80 -17.43
C LEU A 15 -8.90 -4.31 -18.33
N GLU A 16 -8.57 -4.98 -19.43
CA GLU A 16 -9.52 -5.64 -20.34
C GLU A 16 -9.85 -7.09 -19.94
N SER A 17 -9.32 -7.58 -18.81
CA SER A 17 -9.52 -8.94 -18.32
C SER A 17 -10.98 -9.21 -17.94
N GLU A 18 -11.39 -10.48 -18.02
CA GLU A 18 -12.68 -10.93 -17.48
C GLU A 18 -12.69 -11.01 -15.94
N VAL A 19 -11.52 -10.96 -15.30
CA VAL A 19 -11.39 -10.91 -13.84
C VAL A 19 -11.50 -9.46 -13.39
N ASP A 20 -12.51 -9.17 -12.57
CA ASP A 20 -12.71 -7.84 -11.99
C ASP A 20 -11.48 -7.33 -11.25
N ALA A 21 -11.22 -6.02 -11.40
CA ALA A 21 -10.13 -5.36 -10.73
C ALA A 21 -10.23 -5.54 -9.20
N ASN A 22 -9.16 -6.08 -8.62
CA ASN A 22 -9.03 -6.33 -7.19
C ASN A 22 -7.58 -6.06 -6.75
N PRO A 23 -7.31 -5.86 -5.44
CA PRO A 23 -5.98 -5.49 -4.97
C PRO A 23 -4.86 -6.46 -5.39
N LEU A 24 -5.10 -7.77 -5.31
CA LEU A 24 -4.09 -8.76 -5.68
C LEU A 24 -3.83 -8.76 -7.18
N GLY A 25 -4.89 -8.81 -8.00
CA GLY A 25 -4.80 -8.76 -9.46
C GLY A 25 -4.09 -7.51 -9.97
N ILE A 26 -4.38 -6.34 -9.39
CA ILE A 26 -3.71 -5.08 -9.73
C ILE A 26 -2.23 -5.13 -9.35
N LEU A 27 -1.90 -5.51 -8.11
CA LEU A 27 -0.50 -5.52 -7.66
C LEU A 27 0.34 -6.57 -8.38
N HIS A 28 -0.26 -7.71 -8.73
CA HIS A 28 0.36 -8.72 -9.56
C HIS A 28 0.62 -8.21 -10.99
N THR A 29 -0.37 -7.57 -11.62
CA THR A 29 -0.21 -6.91 -12.93
C THR A 29 0.97 -5.96 -12.94
N ILE A 30 1.10 -5.15 -11.88
CA ILE A 30 2.18 -4.17 -11.76
C ILE A 30 3.52 -4.85 -11.57
N ALA A 31 3.60 -5.90 -10.75
CA ALA A 31 4.81 -6.69 -10.59
C ALA A 31 5.26 -7.35 -11.91
N ARG A 32 4.33 -7.72 -12.80
CA ARG A 32 4.64 -8.27 -14.14
C ARG A 32 5.24 -7.27 -15.13
N THR A 33 5.18 -5.98 -14.84
CA THR A 33 5.74 -4.98 -15.75
C THR A 33 7.27 -4.98 -15.70
N PRO A 34 7.97 -4.74 -16.83
CA PRO A 34 9.44 -4.69 -16.86
C PRO A 34 10.04 -3.59 -15.97
N ASP A 35 9.24 -2.60 -15.57
CA ASP A 35 9.64 -1.53 -14.65
C ASP A 35 9.87 -2.03 -13.21
N VAL A 36 9.22 -3.14 -12.80
CA VAL A 36 9.37 -3.73 -11.47
C VAL A 36 10.37 -4.88 -11.50
N TYR A 37 11.47 -4.72 -10.76
CA TYR A 37 12.38 -5.84 -10.52
C TYR A 37 11.76 -6.83 -9.52
N SER A 38 11.16 -7.93 -9.96
CA SER A 38 10.49 -8.87 -9.06
C SER A 38 11.41 -9.57 -8.05
N LEU A 39 10.84 -9.96 -6.90
CA LEU A 39 11.48 -10.80 -5.90
C LEU A 39 11.62 -12.23 -6.43
N TYR A 40 12.83 -12.77 -6.39
CA TYR A 40 13.10 -14.14 -6.77
C TYR A 40 12.40 -15.14 -5.83
N VAL A 41 11.69 -16.12 -6.40
CA VAL A 41 11.23 -17.31 -5.69
C VAL A 41 12.38 -18.31 -5.66
N ARG A 42 12.87 -18.62 -4.46
CA ARG A 42 13.94 -19.59 -4.29
C ARG A 42 13.44 -21.00 -4.52
N LYS A 43 14.36 -21.91 -4.84
CA LYS A 43 14.05 -23.32 -5.08
C LYS A 43 13.26 -23.97 -3.93
N ASN A 44 13.57 -23.62 -2.68
CA ASN A 44 12.87 -24.12 -1.50
C ASN A 44 11.53 -23.41 -1.20
N GLU A 45 11.18 -22.37 -1.95
CA GLU A 45 9.91 -21.63 -1.86
C GLU A 45 8.95 -21.99 -3.01
N MET A 46 9.42 -22.68 -4.06
CA MET A 46 8.65 -22.95 -5.29
C MET A 46 7.30 -23.62 -5.03
N GLU A 47 7.27 -24.69 -4.23
CA GLU A 47 6.04 -25.43 -3.91
C GLU A 47 5.01 -24.54 -3.19
N THR A 48 5.49 -23.67 -2.30
CA THR A 48 4.64 -22.70 -1.59
C THR A 48 3.99 -21.72 -2.55
N TYR A 49 4.76 -21.15 -3.50
CA TYR A 49 4.20 -20.17 -4.45
C TYR A 49 3.33 -20.81 -5.53
N LEU A 50 3.60 -22.06 -5.93
CA LEU A 50 2.67 -22.83 -6.76
C LEU A 50 1.34 -23.06 -6.04
N THR A 51 1.38 -23.39 -4.75
CA THR A 51 0.17 -23.54 -3.93
C THR A 51 -0.59 -22.22 -3.83
N HIS A 52 0.10 -21.09 -3.63
CA HIS A 52 -0.53 -19.77 -3.65
C HIS A 52 -1.17 -19.46 -4.99
N LEU A 53 -0.48 -19.74 -6.10
CA LEU A 53 -1.04 -19.57 -7.44
C LEU A 53 -2.35 -20.36 -7.59
N MET A 54 -2.35 -21.65 -7.27
CA MET A 54 -3.55 -22.49 -7.36
C MET A 54 -4.73 -21.96 -6.52
N GLN A 55 -4.45 -21.32 -5.38
CA GLN A 55 -5.48 -20.79 -4.48
C GLN A 55 -6.01 -19.43 -4.92
N MET A 56 -5.18 -18.64 -5.60
CA MET A 56 -5.43 -17.22 -5.86
C MET A 56 -5.61 -16.91 -7.34
N GLU A 57 -5.46 -17.89 -8.24
CA GLU A 57 -5.53 -17.70 -9.70
C GLU A 57 -6.79 -16.96 -10.14
N GLY A 58 -7.93 -17.22 -9.49
CA GLY A 58 -9.20 -16.54 -9.78
C GLY A 58 -9.22 -15.03 -9.50
N ASP A 59 -8.28 -14.53 -8.69
CA ASP A 59 -8.12 -13.10 -8.40
C ASP A 59 -7.08 -12.44 -9.33
N LEU A 60 -6.35 -13.21 -10.15
CA LEU A 60 -5.27 -12.69 -11.00
C LEU A 60 -5.82 -12.24 -12.35
N MET A 61 -5.66 -10.96 -12.66
CA MET A 61 -6.17 -10.33 -13.90
C MET A 61 -5.44 -10.80 -15.17
N LEU A 62 -4.27 -11.42 -15.03
CA LEU A 62 -3.47 -11.96 -16.12
C LEU A 62 -3.27 -13.46 -15.89
N PRO A 63 -3.60 -14.34 -16.83
CA PRO A 63 -3.53 -15.79 -16.63
C PRO A 63 -2.07 -16.27 -16.52
N PRO A 64 -1.82 -17.39 -15.80
CA PRO A 64 -0.49 -17.98 -15.75
C PRO A 64 -0.06 -18.49 -17.14
N PRO A 65 1.23 -18.35 -17.50
CA PRO A 65 1.75 -18.87 -18.75
C PRO A 65 1.87 -20.40 -18.70
N VAL A 66 1.82 -21.03 -19.88
CA VAL A 66 1.97 -22.49 -20.03
C VAL A 66 3.45 -22.90 -19.97
N GLU A 67 4.36 -22.04 -20.43
CA GLU A 67 5.79 -22.33 -20.47
C GLU A 67 6.42 -22.28 -19.08
N HIS A 68 7.20 -23.30 -18.73
CA HIS A 68 7.79 -23.43 -17.39
C HIS A 68 8.67 -22.23 -16.99
N VAL A 69 9.49 -21.71 -17.90
CA VAL A 69 10.39 -20.58 -17.60
C VAL A 69 9.58 -19.31 -17.35
N GLU A 70 8.56 -19.06 -18.15
CA GLU A 70 7.66 -17.92 -17.94
C GLU A 70 6.85 -18.05 -16.65
N LEU A 71 6.47 -19.28 -16.27
CA LEU A 71 5.78 -19.56 -15.03
C LEU A 71 6.67 -19.23 -13.81
N GLU A 72 7.97 -19.51 -13.87
CA GLU A 72 8.88 -19.10 -12.79
C GLU A 72 8.88 -17.58 -12.59
N PHE A 73 8.97 -16.79 -13.67
CA PHE A 73 8.87 -15.33 -13.58
C PHE A 73 7.51 -14.87 -13.05
N TYR A 74 6.42 -15.50 -13.50
CA TYR A 74 5.07 -15.25 -12.98
C TYR A 74 4.98 -15.45 -11.46
N LEU A 75 5.64 -16.49 -10.92
CA LEU A 75 5.67 -16.71 -9.48
C LEU A 75 6.53 -15.67 -8.73
N TRP A 76 7.57 -15.11 -9.36
CA TRP A 76 8.34 -14.00 -8.79
C TRP A 76 7.49 -12.72 -8.71
N ASP A 77 6.69 -12.49 -9.73
CA ASP A 77 5.73 -11.38 -9.77
C ASP A 77 4.67 -11.58 -8.68
N LEU A 78 4.14 -12.80 -8.52
CA LEU A 78 3.20 -13.15 -7.45
C LEU A 78 3.80 -12.94 -6.06
N LYS A 79 5.05 -13.37 -5.84
CA LYS A 79 5.78 -13.11 -4.58
C LYS A 79 5.89 -11.62 -4.28
N THR A 80 6.16 -10.82 -5.29
CA THR A 80 6.25 -9.36 -5.18
C THR A 80 4.90 -8.73 -4.87
N ALA A 81 3.84 -9.19 -5.53
CA ALA A 81 2.47 -8.75 -5.27
C ALA A 81 2.04 -9.06 -3.83
N LEU A 82 2.36 -10.24 -3.33
CA LEU A 82 2.05 -10.65 -1.96
C LEU A 82 2.80 -9.81 -0.91
N LEU A 83 4.06 -9.44 -1.17
CA LEU A 83 4.79 -8.48 -0.33
C LEU A 83 4.04 -7.14 -0.26
N LEU A 84 3.60 -6.61 -1.42
CA LEU A 84 2.87 -5.34 -1.48
C LEU A 84 1.49 -5.46 -0.82
N MET A 85 0.81 -6.60 -0.92
CA MET A 85 -0.43 -6.90 -0.19
C MET A 85 -0.21 -6.85 1.33
N ASP A 86 0.79 -7.55 1.85
CA ASP A 86 1.07 -7.53 3.29
C ASP A 86 1.48 -6.13 3.78
N TRP A 87 2.15 -5.36 2.93
CA TRP A 87 2.52 -3.96 3.20
C TRP A 87 1.28 -3.07 3.35
N ILE A 88 0.30 -3.15 2.45
CA ILE A 88 -0.94 -2.38 2.55
C ILE A 88 -1.92 -2.93 3.59
N GLU A 89 -1.65 -4.12 4.14
CA GLU A 89 -2.35 -4.69 5.30
C GLU A 89 -1.65 -4.38 6.63
N GLU A 90 -0.69 -3.46 6.62
CA GLU A 90 0.06 -2.95 7.78
C GLU A 90 0.89 -4.00 8.52
N THR A 91 1.28 -5.08 7.84
CA THR A 91 2.19 -6.08 8.40
C THR A 91 3.47 -5.41 8.91
N PRO A 92 3.93 -5.69 10.15
CA PRO A 92 5.16 -5.11 10.68
C PRO A 92 6.33 -5.32 9.73
N GLU A 93 7.15 -4.29 9.53
CA GLU A 93 8.23 -4.33 8.54
C GLU A 93 9.20 -5.50 8.80
N GLU A 94 9.56 -5.75 10.06
CA GLU A 94 10.38 -6.91 10.45
C GLU A 94 9.82 -8.25 9.96
N HIS A 95 8.49 -8.42 9.99
CA HIS A 95 7.85 -9.63 9.51
C HIS A 95 7.94 -9.75 7.99
N LEU A 96 7.82 -8.63 7.26
CA LEU A 96 7.99 -8.58 5.80
C LEU A 96 9.42 -8.98 5.42
N LEU A 97 10.42 -8.38 6.07
CA LEU A 97 11.84 -8.65 5.84
C LEU A 97 12.14 -10.14 5.97
N LYS A 98 11.61 -10.78 7.03
CA LYS A 98 11.80 -12.21 7.27
C LYS A 98 11.01 -13.08 6.27
N ARG A 99 9.71 -12.80 6.09
CA ARG A 99 8.79 -13.62 5.25
C ARG A 99 9.22 -13.65 3.79
N TYR A 100 9.59 -12.50 3.24
CA TYR A 100 9.97 -12.36 1.84
C TYR A 100 11.49 -12.40 1.62
N SER A 101 12.25 -12.50 2.72
CA SER A 101 13.71 -12.52 2.73
C SER A 101 14.31 -11.35 1.95
N THR A 102 13.90 -10.16 2.33
CA THR A 102 14.19 -8.89 1.66
C THR A 102 14.80 -7.89 2.65
N THR A 103 15.30 -6.77 2.14
CA THR A 103 15.86 -5.69 2.96
C THR A 103 14.91 -4.49 3.03
N PRO A 104 15.08 -3.55 3.98
CA PRO A 104 14.27 -2.33 4.01
C PRO A 104 14.37 -1.51 2.72
N GLY A 105 15.56 -1.48 2.11
CA GLY A 105 15.80 -0.79 0.84
C GLY A 105 15.02 -1.41 -0.31
N ASP A 106 14.95 -2.74 -0.37
CA ASP A 106 14.17 -3.44 -1.38
C ASP A 106 12.68 -3.11 -1.27
N ILE A 107 12.10 -3.17 -0.05
CA ILE A 107 10.68 -2.84 0.18
C ILE A 107 10.40 -1.40 -0.30
N ARG A 108 11.25 -0.45 0.11
CA ARG A 108 11.13 0.96 -0.32
C ARG A 108 11.17 1.09 -1.84
N ALA A 109 12.11 0.42 -2.50
CA ALA A 109 12.22 0.45 -3.95
C ALA A 109 10.96 -0.12 -4.63
N LYS A 110 10.43 -1.26 -4.14
CA LYS A 110 9.19 -1.84 -4.68
C LYS A 110 7.99 -0.92 -4.50
N VAL A 111 7.85 -0.31 -3.31
CA VAL A 111 6.76 0.64 -3.03
C VAL A 111 6.83 1.86 -3.94
N GLU A 112 8.01 2.46 -4.12
CA GLU A 112 8.17 3.62 -5.00
C GLU A 112 7.86 3.29 -6.47
N THR A 113 8.38 2.17 -6.99
CA THR A 113 8.08 1.73 -8.35
C THR A 113 6.60 1.37 -8.51
N ALA A 114 6.02 0.62 -7.56
CA ALA A 114 4.60 0.25 -7.62
C ALA A 114 3.68 1.48 -7.58
N LYS A 115 3.99 2.49 -6.76
CA LYS A 115 3.25 3.77 -6.72
C LYS A 115 3.25 4.46 -8.08
N TRP A 116 4.40 4.50 -8.75
CA TRP A 116 4.55 5.13 -10.05
C TRP A 116 3.75 4.41 -11.14
N ILE A 117 3.73 3.08 -11.12
CA ILE A 117 3.01 2.29 -12.10
C ILE A 117 1.50 2.27 -11.79
N LEU A 118 1.10 2.27 -10.52
CA LEU A 118 -0.30 2.46 -10.11
C LEU A 118 -0.85 3.78 -10.61
N TYR A 119 -0.06 4.86 -10.52
CA TYR A 119 -0.44 6.14 -11.12
C TYR A 119 -0.70 5.98 -12.62
N ALA A 120 0.22 5.33 -13.34
CA ALA A 120 0.07 5.14 -14.78
C ALA A 120 -1.12 4.25 -15.16
N MET A 121 -1.36 3.19 -14.38
CA MET A 121 -2.52 2.32 -14.52
C MET A 121 -3.82 3.06 -14.23
N GLY A 122 -3.84 4.01 -13.29
CA GLY A 122 -4.97 4.89 -13.02
C GLY A 122 -5.34 5.71 -14.26
N GLU A 123 -4.36 6.39 -14.86
CA GLU A 123 -4.58 7.19 -16.08
C GLU A 123 -5.06 6.33 -17.26
N LEU A 124 -4.53 5.11 -17.42
CA LEU A 124 -5.03 4.18 -18.45
C LEU A 124 -6.44 3.66 -18.17
N SER A 125 -6.76 3.40 -16.89
CA SER A 125 -8.08 2.91 -16.51
C SER A 125 -9.19 3.90 -16.83
N GLU A 126 -8.95 5.22 -16.77
CA GLU A 126 -9.94 6.22 -17.15
C GLU A 126 -10.43 6.08 -18.60
N LEU A 127 -9.59 5.49 -19.47
CA LEU A 127 -9.88 5.31 -20.88
C LEU A 127 -10.46 3.92 -21.19
N VAL A 128 -10.05 2.89 -20.45
CA VAL A 128 -10.28 1.47 -20.79
C VAL A 128 -11.22 0.76 -19.81
N SER A 129 -11.13 1.07 -18.52
CA SER A 129 -11.96 0.49 -17.45
C SER A 129 -12.24 1.54 -16.37
N PRO A 130 -13.12 2.54 -16.66
CA PRO A 130 -13.35 3.67 -15.76
C PRO A 130 -13.90 3.28 -14.39
N GLU A 131 -14.60 2.14 -14.30
CA GLU A 131 -15.10 1.56 -13.05
C GLU A 131 -13.98 1.14 -12.10
N SER A 132 -12.79 0.79 -12.63
CA SER A 132 -11.63 0.35 -11.85
C SER A 132 -10.80 1.52 -11.32
N THR A 133 -10.91 2.71 -11.94
CA THR A 133 -10.06 3.88 -11.64
C THR A 133 -10.04 4.23 -10.16
N LYS A 134 -11.21 4.32 -9.52
CA LYS A 134 -11.31 4.66 -8.10
C LYS A 134 -10.53 3.67 -7.22
N MET A 135 -10.65 2.37 -7.50
CA MET A 135 -9.93 1.35 -6.74
C MET A 135 -8.41 1.49 -6.93
N ILE A 136 -7.96 1.70 -8.16
CA ILE A 136 -6.54 1.85 -8.50
C ILE A 136 -5.96 3.09 -7.80
N THR A 137 -6.67 4.23 -7.81
CA THR A 137 -6.25 5.44 -7.11
C THR A 137 -6.20 5.24 -5.59
N GLU A 138 -7.21 4.58 -5.00
CA GLU A 138 -7.19 4.24 -3.57
C GLU A 138 -6.01 3.31 -3.24
N LEU A 139 -5.74 2.31 -4.08
CA LEU A 139 -4.65 1.37 -3.91
C LEU A 139 -3.28 2.05 -4.04
N GLN A 140 -3.13 3.02 -4.96
CA GLN A 140 -1.93 3.86 -5.09
C GLN A 140 -1.60 4.56 -3.77
N ILE A 141 -2.60 5.18 -3.14
CA ILE A 141 -2.44 5.88 -1.85
C ILE A 141 -2.05 4.87 -0.78
N ARG A 142 -2.72 3.72 -0.71
CA ARG A 142 -2.43 2.66 0.26
C ARG A 142 -1.01 2.11 0.10
N VAL A 143 -0.55 1.87 -1.13
CA VAL A 143 0.82 1.41 -1.41
C VAL A 143 1.83 2.47 -1.00
N ASN A 144 1.62 3.74 -1.34
CA ASN A 144 2.52 4.82 -0.93
C ASN A 144 2.66 4.93 0.59
N SER A 145 1.56 4.75 1.33
CA SER A 145 1.53 4.96 2.78
C SER A 145 1.71 3.69 3.62
N GLY A 146 1.53 2.50 3.06
CA GLY A 146 1.61 1.21 3.76
C GLY A 146 0.51 1.03 4.79
N VAL A 147 -0.74 1.26 4.37
CA VAL A 147 -1.91 1.35 5.26
C VAL A 147 -3.15 0.65 4.71
N ARG A 148 -3.99 0.19 5.62
CA ARG A 148 -5.31 -0.36 5.31
C ARG A 148 -6.25 0.72 4.82
N LYS A 149 -7.29 0.29 4.11
CA LYS A 149 -8.30 1.17 3.51
C LYS A 149 -8.97 2.09 4.54
N GLU A 150 -9.23 1.60 5.74
CA GLU A 150 -9.87 2.38 6.82
C GLU A 150 -9.05 3.60 7.27
N LEU A 151 -7.75 3.65 6.99
CA LEU A 151 -6.89 4.78 7.35
C LEU A 151 -6.85 5.87 6.26
N LEU A 152 -7.40 5.64 5.06
CA LEU A 152 -7.42 6.62 3.98
C LEU A 152 -7.91 8.02 4.42
N PRO A 153 -8.99 8.15 5.23
CA PRO A 153 -9.45 9.47 5.70
C PRO A 153 -8.43 10.24 6.56
N LEU A 154 -7.38 9.59 7.07
CA LEU A 154 -6.36 10.19 7.93
C LEU A 154 -5.09 10.60 7.16
N LEU A 155 -4.90 10.12 5.93
CA LEU A 155 -3.62 10.26 5.20
C LEU A 155 -3.40 11.61 4.54
N GLU A 156 -4.43 12.43 4.37
CA GLU A 156 -4.24 13.80 3.85
C GLU A 156 -3.61 14.72 4.92
N ILE A 157 -3.46 14.24 6.15
CA ILE A 157 -2.83 15.00 7.23
C ILE A 157 -1.31 14.86 7.14
N GLU A 158 -0.68 15.96 6.72
CA GLU A 158 0.77 16.07 6.61
C GLU A 158 1.46 15.72 7.96
N ALA A 159 2.55 14.93 7.89
CA ALA A 159 3.33 14.42 9.03
C ALA A 159 2.77 13.19 9.80
N ILE A 160 1.70 12.55 9.31
CA ILE A 160 1.22 11.26 9.82
C ILE A 160 1.68 10.11 8.91
N GLY A 161 2.60 9.27 9.39
CA GLY A 161 2.93 7.98 8.77
C GLY A 161 2.05 6.83 9.28
N ARG A 162 2.18 5.62 8.70
CA ARG A 162 1.35 4.45 9.02
C ARG A 162 1.15 4.19 10.52
N VAL A 163 2.23 4.28 11.31
CA VAL A 163 2.20 3.97 12.74
C VAL A 163 1.32 4.95 13.51
N ARG A 164 1.46 6.25 13.22
CA ARG A 164 0.67 7.30 13.86
C ARG A 164 -0.78 7.29 13.37
N ALA A 165 -1.01 7.03 12.09
CA ALA A 165 -2.36 6.90 11.54
C ALA A 165 -3.12 5.75 12.25
N ARG A 166 -2.47 4.60 12.41
CA ARG A 166 -3.02 3.46 13.14
C ARG A 166 -3.27 3.77 14.61
N ALA A 167 -2.32 4.44 15.29
CA ALA A 167 -2.49 4.82 16.69
C ALA A 167 -3.70 5.75 16.88
N LEU A 168 -3.85 6.77 16.04
CA LEU A 168 -4.99 7.69 16.06
C LEU A 168 -6.31 6.95 15.83
N PHE A 169 -6.38 6.11 14.81
CA PHE A 169 -7.58 5.34 14.48
C PHE A 169 -8.00 4.44 15.66
N ASN A 170 -7.04 3.72 16.26
CA ASN A 170 -7.29 2.86 17.42
C ASN A 170 -7.73 3.65 18.67
N SER A 171 -7.35 4.93 18.78
CA SER A 171 -7.81 5.84 19.83
C SER A 171 -9.15 6.51 19.51
N GLY A 172 -9.83 6.12 18.42
CA GLY A 172 -11.15 6.62 18.05
C GLY A 172 -11.13 7.83 17.10
N PHE A 173 -9.95 8.32 16.71
CA PHE A 173 -9.81 9.42 15.76
C PHE A 173 -9.76 8.87 14.33
N THR A 174 -10.94 8.65 13.74
CA THR A 174 -11.11 7.95 12.46
C THR A 174 -11.25 8.87 11.24
N SER A 175 -11.27 10.19 11.45
CA SER A 175 -11.37 11.19 10.38
C SER A 175 -10.63 12.49 10.71
N GLN A 176 -10.35 13.31 9.69
CA GLN A 176 -9.82 14.66 9.92
C GLN A 176 -10.72 15.52 10.81
N GLY A 177 -12.05 15.40 10.65
CA GLY A 177 -13.02 16.09 11.50
C GLY A 177 -12.81 15.73 12.97
N SER A 178 -12.75 14.42 13.27
CA SER A 178 -12.53 13.95 14.64
C SER A 178 -11.22 14.46 15.26
N ILE A 179 -10.16 14.63 14.46
CA ILE A 179 -8.87 15.16 14.91
C ILE A 179 -8.95 16.68 15.15
N ARG A 180 -9.60 17.42 14.24
CA ARG A 180 -9.79 18.87 14.38
C ARG A 180 -10.69 19.23 15.56
N ASP A 181 -11.68 18.39 15.86
CA ASP A 181 -12.62 18.62 16.95
C ASP A 181 -12.03 18.26 18.32
N ALA A 182 -11.07 17.34 18.37
CA ALA A 182 -10.37 16.94 19.58
C ALA A 182 -9.64 18.10 20.30
N ARG A 183 -9.40 17.92 21.61
CA ARG A 183 -8.49 18.77 22.37
C ARG A 183 -7.03 18.37 22.10
N PRO A 184 -6.09 19.33 22.03
CA PRO A 184 -4.67 19.01 21.87
C PRO A 184 -4.17 18.00 22.91
N SER A 185 -4.59 18.13 24.17
CA SER A 185 -4.26 17.20 25.25
C SER A 185 -4.73 15.76 25.00
N GLU A 186 -5.88 15.55 24.35
CA GLU A 186 -6.39 14.22 24.01
C GLU A 186 -5.54 13.55 22.92
N LEU A 187 -5.20 14.31 21.88
CA LEU A 187 -4.31 13.84 20.81
C LEU A 187 -2.90 13.56 21.33
N ALA A 188 -2.41 14.35 22.29
CA ALA A 188 -1.10 14.17 22.89
C ALA A 188 -0.94 12.85 23.65
N GLN A 189 -2.04 12.26 24.16
CA GLN A 189 -2.02 10.95 24.81
C GLN A 189 -1.89 9.78 23.82
N VAL A 190 -2.15 10.02 22.54
CA VAL A 190 -2.01 8.99 21.51
C VAL A 190 -0.52 8.67 21.30
N GLN A 191 -0.21 7.37 21.31
CA GLN A 191 1.16 6.88 21.18
C GLN A 191 1.85 7.46 19.93
N GLY A 192 2.99 8.12 20.14
CA GLY A 192 3.81 8.68 19.05
C GLY A 192 3.37 10.05 18.53
N ILE A 193 2.31 10.66 19.08
CA ILE A 193 1.89 12.03 18.75
C ILE A 193 2.58 13.05 19.67
N GLY A 194 2.30 13.01 20.97
CA GLY A 194 2.82 13.98 21.93
C GLY A 194 2.24 15.40 21.77
N PRO A 195 2.59 16.35 22.66
CA PRO A 195 1.91 17.65 22.76
C PRO A 195 2.07 18.52 21.52
N VAL A 196 3.30 18.67 21.00
CA VAL A 196 3.60 19.52 19.84
C VAL A 196 2.84 19.07 18.59
N LEU A 197 2.81 17.76 18.34
CA LEU A 197 2.07 17.24 17.18
C LEU A 197 0.56 17.29 17.42
N GLY A 198 0.09 17.06 18.65
CA GLY A 198 -1.34 17.19 19.00
C GLY A 198 -1.90 18.59 18.75
N GLU A 199 -1.17 19.64 19.12
CA GLU A 199 -1.52 21.03 18.81
C GLU A 199 -1.53 21.28 17.29
N LYS A 200 -0.49 20.81 16.59
CA LYS A 200 -0.40 20.96 15.12
C LYS A 200 -1.58 20.27 14.41
N LEU A 201 -1.94 19.07 14.86
CA LEU A 201 -3.00 18.24 14.26
C LEU A 201 -4.39 18.82 14.48
N SER A 202 -4.68 19.29 15.70
CA SER A 202 -5.97 19.94 16.02
C SER A 202 -6.10 21.35 15.44
N GLY A 203 -4.97 22.01 15.16
CA GLY A 203 -4.93 23.42 14.77
C GLY A 203 -5.26 24.38 15.92
N LYS A 204 -5.26 23.88 17.17
CA LYS A 204 -5.58 24.64 18.39
C LYS A 204 -4.33 24.71 19.29
N LYS A 205 -4.12 25.85 19.94
CA LYS A 205 -3.18 25.98 21.06
C LYS A 205 -3.94 25.87 22.36
N GLU A 206 -3.50 25.00 23.28
CA GLU A 206 -4.01 25.05 24.64
C GLU A 206 -3.41 26.26 25.37
N PRO A 207 -4.18 26.95 26.22
CA PRO A 207 -3.63 28.02 27.04
C PRO A 207 -2.53 27.43 27.94
N GLU A 208 -1.37 28.08 28.00
CA GLU A 208 -0.32 27.71 28.96
C GLU A 208 -0.94 27.67 30.35
N GLN A 209 -0.92 26.50 30.99
CA GLN A 209 -1.24 26.42 32.40
C GLN A 209 -0.14 27.16 33.14
N THR A 210 -0.38 28.43 33.46
CA THR A 210 0.43 29.17 34.41
C THR A 210 0.41 28.37 35.70
N ARG A 211 1.50 27.67 36.01
CA ARG A 211 1.73 27.12 37.35
C ARG A 211 1.75 28.31 38.29
N PHE A 212 0.62 28.59 38.93
CA PHE A 212 0.61 29.36 40.16
C PHE A 212 1.31 28.47 41.20
N GLU A 213 2.61 28.68 41.38
CA GLU A 213 3.29 28.31 42.61
C GLU A 213 2.66 29.16 43.72
N LEU A 214 1.75 28.55 44.48
CA LEU A 214 1.26 29.12 45.73
C LEU A 214 2.43 29.03 46.74
N GLY A 215 2.99 30.20 47.04
CA GLY A 215 3.93 30.40 48.15
C GLY A 215 3.27 30.36 49.52
#